data_AF-A0A0E4H3Y3-F1
#
_entry.id   AF-A0A0E4H3Y3-F1
#
_cell.length_a   1.000
_cell.length_b   1.000
_cell.length_c   1.000
_cell.angle_alpha   90.00
_cell.angle_beta   90.00
_cell.angle_gamma   90.00
#
_symmetry.space_group_name_H-M   'P 1'
#
loop_
_entity.id
_entity.type
_entity.pdbx_description
1 polymer ?
#
loop_
_entity_poly.entity_id
_entity_poly.type
_entity_poly.pdbx_seq_one_letter_code
_entity_poly.pdbx_strand_id
1 'polypeptide(L)'
;MKLMSKFPGGTLLIPMFLSSLIHSFFPNLFKIGGLTEGLLSGSALGFILGSAVMISACSLDFTTIGKVAKRYSLLIGIRLAINILLSLAFVSFFGLDGFWGLSAIAFITTLTSTNPTLFLGIVRDFGDPVDQSAFGLVSLLASPLVPMIIYGFINPTNINIMPFISTLIPLILGIIIGNTDRELAKLMSSAMPYIIILLGWAVGAGINMLDALKAGIPGIIVLN
;
A
#
# COMPACT_ATOMS: atom_id res chain seq x y z
N MET A 1 -1.60 3.43 23.66
CA MET A 1 -1.07 2.05 23.64
C MET A 1 -2.10 1.00 24.08
N LYS A 2 -2.69 1.07 25.29
CA LYS A 2 -3.57 0.00 25.84
C LYS A 2 -4.77 -0.45 24.96
N LEU A 3 -5.36 0.43 24.17
CA LEU A 3 -6.45 0.08 23.23
C LEU A 3 -5.91 -0.48 21.91
N MET A 4 -4.87 0.15 21.38
CA MET A 4 -4.22 -0.23 20.10
C MET A 4 -3.51 -1.58 20.18
N SER A 5 -2.91 -1.92 21.33
CA SER A 5 -2.18 -3.18 21.52
C SER A 5 -3.09 -4.40 21.69
N LYS A 6 -4.41 -4.22 21.76
CA LYS A 6 -5.37 -5.33 21.87
C LYS A 6 -5.78 -5.90 20.51
N PHE A 7 -5.58 -5.15 19.43
CA PHE A 7 -6.01 -5.53 18.10
C PHE A 7 -4.79 -5.60 17.16
N PRO A 8 -4.62 -6.70 16.40
CA PRO A 8 -3.66 -6.79 15.31
C PRO A 8 -3.74 -5.58 14.37
N GLY A 9 -2.65 -4.84 14.17
CA GLY A 9 -2.63 -3.64 13.33
C GLY A 9 -3.41 -2.46 13.93
N GLY A 10 -3.81 -2.52 15.21
CA GLY A 10 -4.65 -1.51 15.85
C GLY A 10 -4.06 -0.10 15.84
N THR A 11 -2.72 0.01 15.80
CA THR A 11 -2.05 1.31 15.65
C THR A 11 -2.39 2.02 14.32
N LEU A 12 -2.67 1.25 13.26
CA LEU A 12 -3.10 1.73 11.95
C LEU A 12 -4.62 1.74 11.82
N LEU A 13 -5.27 0.63 12.16
CA LEU A 13 -6.69 0.39 11.88
C LEU A 13 -7.62 1.29 12.71
N ILE A 14 -7.28 1.59 13.97
CA ILE A 14 -8.14 2.41 14.82
C ILE A 14 -8.21 3.86 14.30
N PRO A 15 -7.09 4.57 14.03
CA PRO A 15 -7.13 5.88 13.41
C PRO A 15 -7.86 5.88 12.05
N MET A 16 -7.63 4.84 11.24
CA MET A 16 -8.26 4.69 9.92
C MET A 16 -9.78 4.56 10.02
N PHE A 17 -10.27 3.73 10.93
CA PHE A 17 -11.70 3.56 11.16
C PHE A 17 -12.36 4.85 11.68
N LEU A 18 -11.68 5.56 12.59
CA LEU A 18 -12.20 6.81 13.13
C LEU A 18 -12.30 7.89 12.05
N SER A 19 -11.25 8.08 11.26
CA SER A 19 -11.26 9.09 10.20
C SER A 19 -12.20 8.71 9.05
N SER A 20 -12.36 7.42 8.73
CA SER A 20 -13.36 6.98 7.74
C SER A 20 -14.78 7.22 8.20
N LEU A 21 -15.10 7.01 9.48
CA LEU A 21 -16.40 7.38 10.04
C LEU A 21 -16.64 8.88 9.91
N ILE A 22 -15.68 9.70 10.31
CA ILE A 22 -15.81 11.17 10.22
C ILE A 22 -15.99 11.59 8.76
N HIS A 23 -15.20 11.06 7.83
CA HIS A 23 -15.32 11.37 6.41
C HIS A 23 -16.68 10.96 5.84
N SER A 24 -17.21 9.81 6.26
CA SER A 24 -18.49 9.28 5.76
C SER A 24 -19.69 10.13 6.17
N PHE A 25 -19.69 10.68 7.40
CA PHE A 25 -20.79 11.50 7.90
C PHE A 25 -20.58 13.01 7.71
N PHE A 26 -19.32 13.46 7.69
CA PHE A 26 -18.94 14.88 7.61
C PHE A 26 -17.75 15.09 6.63
N PRO A 27 -17.93 14.81 5.32
CA PRO A 27 -16.83 14.79 4.34
C PRO A 27 -16.11 16.12 4.13
N ASN A 28 -16.73 17.24 4.52
CA ASN A 28 -16.16 18.59 4.40
C ASN A 28 -15.69 19.18 5.73
N LEU A 29 -15.78 18.45 6.85
CA LEU A 29 -15.47 18.96 8.19
C LEU A 29 -14.08 19.58 8.30
N PHE A 30 -13.09 18.95 7.66
CA PHE A 30 -11.70 19.40 7.70
C PHE A 30 -11.26 20.18 6.46
N LYS A 31 -12.15 20.43 5.49
CA LYS A 31 -11.84 21.17 4.26
C LYS A 31 -11.97 22.69 4.48
N ILE A 32 -11.16 23.20 5.40
CA ILE A 32 -11.18 24.60 5.84
C ILE A 32 -9.93 25.38 5.41
N GLY A 33 -9.04 24.77 4.64
CA GLY A 33 -7.73 25.29 4.27
C GLY A 33 -6.67 25.19 5.38
N GLY A 34 -5.44 25.53 5.00
CA GLY A 34 -4.31 25.64 5.93
C GLY A 34 -3.91 24.32 6.61
N LEU A 35 -3.47 24.42 7.86
CA LEU A 35 -2.88 23.29 8.61
C LEU A 35 -3.90 22.19 8.90
N THR A 36 -5.12 22.56 9.28
CA THR A 36 -6.17 21.59 9.62
C THR A 36 -6.53 20.72 8.43
N GLU A 37 -6.72 21.33 7.26
CA GLU A 37 -6.98 20.57 6.05
C GLU A 37 -5.80 19.69 5.66
N GLY A 38 -4.58 20.25 5.66
CA GLY A 38 -3.36 19.49 5.36
C GLY A 38 -3.18 18.25 6.24
N LEU A 39 -3.48 18.36 7.54
CA LEU A 39 -3.30 17.27 8.49
C LEU A 39 -4.46 16.27 8.50
N LEU A 40 -5.71 16.75 8.49
CA LEU A 40 -6.87 15.93 8.85
C LEU A 40 -7.75 15.51 7.66
N SER A 41 -7.65 16.17 6.51
CA SER A 41 -8.51 15.86 5.34
C SER A 41 -8.05 14.64 4.51
N GLY A 42 -6.85 14.11 4.79
CA GLY A 42 -6.22 13.06 3.99
C GLY A 42 -5.37 13.59 2.82
N SER A 43 -5.36 14.89 2.56
CA SER A 43 -4.57 15.50 1.47
C SER A 43 -3.06 15.27 1.58
N ALA A 44 -2.53 15.09 2.79
CA ALA A 44 -1.12 14.76 3.03
C ALA A 44 -0.76 13.27 2.85
N LEU A 45 -1.67 12.42 2.35
CA LEU A 45 -1.42 10.97 2.23
C LEU A 45 -0.14 10.65 1.45
N GLY A 46 0.12 11.34 0.33
CA GLY A 46 1.35 11.13 -0.46
C GLY A 46 2.62 11.45 0.31
N PHE A 47 2.64 12.53 1.09
CA PHE A 47 3.76 12.90 1.95
C PHE A 47 3.99 11.88 3.07
N ILE A 48 2.91 11.43 3.72
CA ILE A 48 2.98 10.45 4.82
C ILE A 48 3.45 9.09 4.29
N LEU A 49 2.92 8.62 3.16
CA LEU A 49 3.36 7.39 2.50
C LEU A 49 4.82 7.46 2.07
N GLY A 50 5.24 8.55 1.42
CA GLY A 50 6.63 8.75 1.01
C GLY A 50 7.58 8.77 2.22
N SER A 51 7.17 9.40 3.31
CA SER A 51 7.90 9.41 4.57
C SER A 51 8.01 8.01 5.17
N ALA A 52 6.93 7.23 5.19
CA ALA A 52 6.95 5.84 5.66
C ALA A 52 7.90 4.97 4.82
N VAL A 53 7.87 5.11 3.49
CA VAL A 53 8.74 4.35 2.59
C VAL A 53 10.20 4.71 2.87
N MET A 54 10.52 6.00 2.93
CA MET A 54 11.85 6.50 3.20
C MET A 54 12.37 6.03 4.58
N ILE A 55 11.58 6.19 5.64
CA ILE A 55 11.97 5.78 7.00
C ILE A 55 12.18 4.26 7.07
N SER A 56 11.32 3.46 6.42
CA SER A 56 11.51 2.00 6.37
C SER A 56 12.84 1.61 5.71
N ALA A 57 13.26 2.40 4.71
CA ALA A 57 14.49 2.19 3.97
C ALA A 57 15.75 2.66 4.72
N CYS A 58 15.64 3.58 5.69
CA CYS A 58 16.76 3.96 6.56
C CYS A 58 17.32 2.79 7.37
N SER A 59 16.52 1.73 7.58
CA SER A 59 16.94 0.52 8.30
C SER A 59 17.60 -0.54 7.38
N LEU A 60 17.68 -0.29 6.07
CA LEU A 60 18.24 -1.23 5.10
C LEU A 60 19.76 -1.06 4.96
N ASP A 61 20.52 -1.95 5.61
CA ASP A 61 21.93 -2.17 5.28
C ASP A 61 22.08 -3.23 4.17
N PHE A 62 23.27 -3.32 3.56
CA PHE A 62 23.54 -4.29 2.48
C PHE A 62 23.22 -5.74 2.86
N THR A 63 23.37 -6.11 4.14
CA THR A 63 23.07 -7.47 4.61
C THR A 63 21.57 -7.72 4.73
N THR A 64 20.81 -6.72 5.17
CA THR A 64 19.37 -6.73 5.36
C THR A 64 18.68 -6.67 4.00
N ILE A 65 19.19 -5.86 3.07
CA ILE A 65 18.76 -5.85 1.66
C ILE A 65 18.87 -7.26 1.06
N GLY A 66 20.00 -7.95 1.27
CA GLY A 66 20.16 -9.33 0.79
C GLY A 66 19.14 -10.30 1.40
N LYS A 67 18.85 -10.18 2.70
CA LYS A 67 17.84 -11.01 3.39
C LYS A 67 16.42 -10.72 2.90
N VAL A 68 16.06 -9.44 2.80
CA VAL A 68 14.76 -8.98 2.29
C VAL A 68 14.59 -9.44 0.85
N ALA A 69 15.58 -9.19 -0.01
CA ALA A 69 15.57 -9.62 -1.40
C ALA A 69 15.40 -11.13 -1.51
N LYS A 70 16.17 -11.94 -0.76
CA LYS A 70 16.03 -13.41 -0.81
C LYS A 70 14.64 -13.89 -0.38
N ARG A 71 14.10 -13.36 0.71
CA ARG A 71 12.78 -13.78 1.23
C ARG A 71 11.65 -13.30 0.32
N TYR A 72 11.64 -12.01 0.01
CA TYR A 72 10.53 -11.40 -0.72
C TYR A 72 10.60 -11.68 -2.22
N SER A 73 11.77 -11.84 -2.85
CA SER A 73 11.84 -12.22 -4.28
C SER A 73 11.17 -13.56 -4.56
N LEU A 74 11.34 -14.55 -3.67
CA LEU A 74 10.66 -15.84 -3.80
C LEU A 74 9.14 -15.68 -3.66
N LEU A 75 8.68 -14.98 -2.61
CA LEU A 75 7.25 -14.75 -2.37
C LEU A 75 6.59 -13.98 -3.52
N ILE A 76 7.26 -12.94 -4.00
CA ILE A 76 6.81 -12.10 -5.11
C ILE A 76 6.82 -12.90 -6.41
N GLY A 77 7.88 -13.67 -6.67
CA GLY A 77 7.97 -14.50 -7.86
C GLY A 77 6.85 -15.52 -7.94
N ILE A 78 6.57 -16.24 -6.85
CA ILE A 78 5.46 -17.19 -6.77
C ILE A 78 4.11 -16.47 -6.96
N ARG A 79 3.90 -15.35 -6.25
CA ARG A 79 2.66 -14.55 -6.37
C ARG A 79 2.46 -14.05 -7.80
N LEU A 80 3.49 -13.52 -8.45
CA LEU A 80 3.43 -13.05 -9.83
C LEU A 80 3.14 -14.20 -10.80
N ALA A 81 3.77 -15.36 -10.63
CA ALA A 81 3.51 -16.53 -11.46
C ALA A 81 2.03 -16.96 -11.35
N ILE A 82 1.50 -17.07 -10.12
CA ILE A 82 0.08 -17.38 -9.89
C ILE A 82 -0.82 -16.32 -10.54
N ASN A 83 -0.51 -15.04 -10.35
CA ASN A 83 -1.30 -13.95 -10.91
C ASN A 83 -1.33 -14.00 -12.43
N ILE A 84 -0.19 -14.22 -13.09
CA ILE A 84 -0.10 -14.36 -14.55
C ILE A 84 -0.91 -15.57 -15.02
N LEU A 85 -0.71 -16.74 -14.40
CA LEU A 85 -1.39 -17.97 -14.80
C LEU A 85 -2.91 -17.85 -14.69
N LEU A 86 -3.41 -17.31 -13.58
CA LEU A 86 -4.85 -17.10 -13.38
C LEU A 86 -5.42 -16.03 -14.32
N SER A 87 -4.64 -14.99 -14.63
CA SER A 87 -5.05 -13.94 -15.59
C SER A 87 -5.15 -14.49 -17.01
N LEU A 88 -4.17 -15.29 -17.43
CA LEU A 88 -4.18 -15.97 -18.73
C LEU A 88 -5.33 -16.97 -18.82
N ALA A 89 -5.56 -17.76 -17.76
CA ALA A 89 -6.69 -18.69 -17.70
C ALA A 89 -8.02 -17.93 -17.82
N PHE A 90 -8.22 -16.85 -17.05
CA PHE A 90 -9.43 -16.04 -17.10
C PHE A 90 -9.70 -15.52 -18.52
N VAL A 91 -8.69 -14.93 -19.17
CA VAL A 91 -8.86 -14.39 -20.53
C VAL A 91 -9.06 -15.50 -21.56
N SER A 92 -8.44 -16.66 -21.38
CA SER A 92 -8.67 -17.82 -22.26
C SER A 92 -10.10 -18.35 -22.20
N PHE A 93 -10.78 -18.25 -21.04
CA PHE A 93 -12.16 -18.74 -20.89
C PHE A 93 -13.22 -17.67 -21.18
N PHE A 94 -12.95 -16.40 -20.84
CA PHE A 94 -13.94 -15.32 -20.85
C PHE A 94 -13.61 -14.16 -21.80
N GLY A 95 -12.44 -14.17 -22.45
CA GLY A 95 -11.99 -13.08 -23.30
C GLY A 95 -11.61 -11.81 -22.52
N LEU A 96 -11.33 -10.72 -23.25
CA LEU A 96 -10.96 -9.43 -22.68
C LEU A 96 -12.16 -8.71 -22.04
N ASP A 97 -13.34 -8.85 -22.65
CA ASP A 97 -14.60 -8.29 -22.14
C ASP A 97 -15.02 -8.94 -20.81
N GLY A 98 -14.53 -10.16 -20.56
CA GLY A 98 -14.73 -10.88 -19.31
C GLY A 98 -16.12 -11.50 -19.18
N PHE A 99 -16.60 -11.65 -17.95
CA PHE A 99 -17.84 -12.37 -17.67
C PHE A 99 -18.66 -11.67 -16.59
N TRP A 100 -19.97 -11.54 -16.81
CA TRP A 100 -20.95 -11.00 -15.84
C TRP A 100 -20.63 -9.60 -15.28
N GLY A 101 -19.93 -8.76 -16.04
CA GLY A 101 -19.53 -7.40 -15.61
C GLY A 101 -18.13 -7.31 -14.99
N LEU A 102 -17.47 -8.46 -14.80
CA LEU A 102 -16.06 -8.54 -14.41
C LEU A 102 -15.18 -8.60 -15.66
N SER A 103 -14.59 -7.47 -16.04
CA SER A 103 -13.67 -7.40 -17.18
C SER A 103 -12.30 -8.01 -16.85
N ALA A 104 -11.51 -8.34 -17.87
CA ALA A 104 -10.15 -8.86 -17.68
C ALA A 104 -9.27 -7.91 -16.87
N ILE A 105 -9.33 -6.60 -17.14
CA ILE A 105 -8.55 -5.59 -16.40
C ILE A 105 -9.01 -5.49 -14.93
N ALA A 106 -10.32 -5.58 -14.66
CA ALA A 106 -10.85 -5.55 -13.30
C ALA A 106 -10.44 -6.81 -12.51
N PHE A 107 -10.47 -7.97 -13.14
CA PHE A 107 -9.99 -9.22 -12.56
C PHE A 107 -8.48 -9.16 -12.24
N ILE A 108 -7.65 -8.75 -13.20
CA ILE A 108 -6.20 -8.65 -13.03
C ILE A 108 -5.83 -7.64 -11.94
N THR A 109 -6.50 -6.48 -11.92
CA THR A 109 -6.26 -5.45 -10.91
C THR A 109 -6.62 -5.93 -9.51
N THR A 110 -7.78 -6.60 -9.36
CA THR A 110 -8.19 -7.21 -8.09
C THR A 110 -7.22 -8.30 -7.64
N LEU A 111 -6.85 -9.21 -8.55
CA LEU A 111 -5.96 -10.34 -8.28
C LEU A 111 -4.56 -9.90 -7.83
N THR A 112 -4.04 -8.84 -8.44
CA THR A 112 -2.70 -8.30 -8.13
C THR A 112 -2.68 -7.35 -6.95
N SER A 113 -3.85 -6.86 -6.51
CA SER A 113 -4.00 -5.86 -5.46
C SER A 113 -3.21 -6.20 -4.19
N THR A 114 -2.42 -5.24 -3.74
CA THR A 114 -1.56 -5.36 -2.55
C THR A 114 -1.67 -4.07 -1.74
N ASN A 115 -1.93 -4.18 -0.44
CA ASN A 115 -2.04 -3.03 0.45
C ASN A 115 -0.78 -2.93 1.34
N PRO A 116 0.21 -2.10 0.99
CA PRO A 116 1.47 -2.00 1.72
C PRO A 116 1.26 -1.37 3.10
N THR A 117 0.28 -0.46 3.23
CA THR A 117 -0.06 0.19 4.50
C THR A 117 -0.57 -0.81 5.53
N LEU A 118 -1.49 -1.69 5.14
CA LEU A 118 -1.98 -2.76 6.00
C LEU A 118 -0.87 -3.77 6.32
N PHE A 119 -0.05 -4.11 5.33
CA PHE A 119 1.13 -4.94 5.53
C PHE A 119 2.02 -4.36 6.63
N LEU A 120 2.38 -3.07 6.57
CA LEU A 120 3.19 -2.39 7.60
C LEU A 120 2.58 -2.48 9.00
N GLY A 121 1.26 -2.29 9.09
CA GLY A 121 0.55 -2.40 10.37
C GLY A 121 0.64 -3.80 10.98
N ILE A 122 0.53 -4.84 10.17
CA ILE A 122 0.56 -6.24 10.63
C ILE A 122 1.99 -6.70 10.94
N VAL A 123 2.97 -6.45 10.05
CA VAL A 123 4.36 -6.90 10.26
C VAL A 123 5.05 -6.18 11.41
N ARG A 124 4.55 -5.01 11.81
CA ARG A 124 5.00 -4.36 13.04
C ARG A 124 4.62 -5.16 14.29
N ASP A 125 3.43 -5.75 14.31
CA ASP A 125 2.91 -6.48 15.47
C ASP A 125 3.31 -7.97 15.45
N PHE A 126 3.43 -8.58 14.27
CA PHE A 126 3.66 -10.03 14.09
C PHE A 126 4.89 -10.41 13.26
N GLY A 127 5.51 -9.46 12.56
CA GLY A 127 6.64 -9.71 11.67
C GLY A 127 7.98 -9.59 12.38
N ASP A 128 9.02 -10.12 11.74
CA ASP A 128 10.40 -9.95 12.20
C ASP A 128 11.03 -8.67 11.59
N PRO A 129 12.26 -8.30 11.99
CA PRO A 129 12.93 -7.11 11.45
C PRO A 129 13.10 -7.13 9.92
N VAL A 130 13.24 -8.31 9.30
CA VAL A 130 13.35 -8.43 7.83
C VAL A 130 12.02 -8.07 7.18
N ASP A 131 10.89 -8.49 7.76
CA ASP A 131 9.57 -8.17 7.24
C ASP A 131 9.23 -6.68 7.37
N GLN A 132 9.60 -6.06 8.49
CA GLN A 132 9.41 -4.62 8.70
C GLN A 132 10.20 -3.78 7.69
N SER A 133 11.43 -4.20 7.36
CA SER A 133 12.26 -3.55 6.34
C SER A 133 11.79 -3.80 4.89
N ALA A 134 10.87 -4.75 4.67
CA ALA A 134 10.34 -5.04 3.35
C ALA A 134 9.23 -4.08 2.89
N PHE A 135 8.72 -3.20 3.77
CA PHE A 135 7.62 -2.28 3.45
C PHE A 135 7.88 -1.44 2.19
N GLY A 136 9.07 -0.86 2.06
CA GLY A 136 9.43 -0.09 0.87
C GLY A 136 9.39 -0.93 -0.42
N LEU A 137 9.84 -2.19 -0.36
CA LEU A 137 9.81 -3.11 -1.50
C LEU A 137 8.38 -3.58 -1.82
N VAL A 138 7.56 -3.88 -0.81
CA VAL A 138 6.14 -4.21 -0.99
C VAL A 138 5.36 -3.01 -1.55
N SER A 139 5.73 -1.78 -1.17
CA SER A 139 5.12 -0.54 -1.70
C SER A 139 5.36 -0.37 -3.20
N LEU A 140 6.48 -0.84 -3.74
CA LEU A 140 6.73 -0.85 -5.19
C LEU A 140 5.74 -1.76 -5.93
N LEU A 141 5.36 -2.89 -5.32
CA LEU A 141 4.42 -3.85 -5.92
C LEU A 141 2.98 -3.38 -5.89
N ALA A 142 2.65 -2.47 -4.97
CA ALA A 142 1.34 -1.85 -4.87
C ALA A 142 1.11 -0.79 -5.98
N SER A 143 2.14 -0.47 -6.76
CA SER A 143 2.02 0.43 -7.90
C SER A 143 1.15 -0.21 -9.01
N PRO A 144 0.48 0.60 -9.84
CA PRO A 144 -0.33 0.10 -10.95
C PRO A 144 0.48 -0.64 -12.02
N LEU A 145 1.82 -0.66 -11.92
CA LEU A 145 2.66 -1.33 -12.90
C LEU A 145 2.43 -2.84 -12.98
N VAL A 146 2.29 -3.53 -11.85
CA VAL A 146 2.14 -4.99 -11.84
C VAL A 146 0.91 -5.43 -12.65
N PRO A 147 -0.32 -4.93 -12.36
CA PRO A 147 -1.48 -5.28 -13.17
C PRO A 147 -1.34 -4.84 -14.63
N MET A 148 -0.76 -3.66 -14.90
CA MET A 148 -0.60 -3.18 -16.28
C MET A 148 0.41 -3.99 -17.10
N ILE A 149 1.48 -4.51 -16.49
CA ILE A 149 2.43 -5.41 -17.14
C ILE A 149 1.74 -6.73 -17.49
N ILE A 150 0.99 -7.32 -16.54
CA ILE A 150 0.26 -8.56 -16.79
C ILE A 150 -0.79 -8.36 -17.89
N TYR A 151 -1.56 -7.28 -17.82
CA TYR A 151 -2.53 -6.94 -18.86
C TYR A 151 -1.85 -6.67 -20.20
N GLY A 152 -0.71 -5.98 -20.22
CA GLY A 152 0.06 -5.67 -21.42
C GLY A 152 0.59 -6.90 -22.17
N PHE A 153 0.87 -8.01 -21.47
CA PHE A 153 1.21 -9.29 -22.10
C PHE A 153 0.02 -9.95 -22.82
N ILE A 154 -1.20 -9.62 -22.40
CA ILE A 154 -2.44 -10.17 -22.95
C ILE A 154 -3.00 -9.24 -24.04
N ASN A 155 -2.96 -7.94 -23.80
CA ASN A 155 -3.47 -6.90 -24.68
C ASN A 155 -2.47 -5.72 -24.72
N PRO A 156 -1.79 -5.49 -25.85
CA PRO A 156 -0.81 -4.41 -25.97
C PRO A 156 -1.37 -3.06 -25.53
N THR A 157 -0.78 -2.49 -24.47
CA THR A 157 -1.18 -1.19 -23.91
C THR A 157 0.05 -0.35 -23.59
N ASN A 158 -0.12 0.97 -23.59
CA ASN A 158 0.91 1.87 -23.07
C ASN A 158 0.97 1.76 -21.54
N ILE A 159 2.17 1.51 -21.02
CA ILE A 159 2.42 1.35 -19.59
C ILE A 159 3.13 2.60 -19.06
N ASN A 160 2.52 3.27 -18.07
CA ASN A 160 3.15 4.42 -17.41
C ASN A 160 4.05 3.97 -16.26
N ILE A 161 5.36 4.10 -16.43
CA ILE A 161 6.37 3.73 -15.43
C ILE A 161 6.60 4.79 -14.35
N MET A 162 6.03 5.98 -14.50
CA MET A 162 6.28 7.09 -13.58
C MET A 162 5.88 6.79 -12.12
N PRO A 163 4.73 6.15 -11.81
CA PRO A 163 4.36 5.83 -10.42
C PRO A 163 5.38 4.95 -9.70
N PHE A 164 6.04 4.06 -10.43
CA PHE A 164 7.08 3.20 -9.88
C PHE A 164 8.36 3.99 -9.60
N ILE A 165 8.78 4.85 -10.54
CA ILE A 165 9.91 5.78 -10.32
C ILE A 165 9.65 6.67 -9.11
N SER A 166 8.44 7.24 -9.00
CA SER A 166 8.04 8.08 -7.86
C SER A 166 8.14 7.36 -6.52
N THR A 167 7.94 6.04 -6.49
CA THR A 167 8.07 5.21 -5.28
C THR A 167 9.53 4.83 -4.99
N LEU A 168 10.35 4.65 -6.03
CA LEU A 168 11.78 4.35 -5.88
C LEU A 168 12.58 5.50 -5.29
N ILE A 169 12.26 6.75 -5.62
CA ILE A 169 13.00 7.93 -5.14
C ILE A 169 13.08 7.98 -3.60
N PRO A 170 11.96 7.97 -2.83
CA PRO A 170 12.03 7.99 -1.36
C PRO A 170 12.71 6.74 -0.78
N LEU A 171 12.58 5.58 -1.44
CA LEU A 171 13.27 4.36 -1.04
C LEU A 171 14.79 4.52 -1.12
N ILE A 172 15.30 5.00 -2.26
CA ILE A 172 16.73 5.22 -2.49
C ILE A 172 17.29 6.25 -1.51
N LEU A 173 16.56 7.35 -1.28
CA LEU A 173 16.96 8.37 -0.30
C LEU A 173 17.08 7.79 1.10
N GLY A 174 16.13 6.95 1.52
CA GLY A 174 16.21 6.25 2.81
C GLY A 174 17.42 5.32 2.91
N ILE A 175 17.71 4.54 1.87
CA ILE A 175 18.92 3.68 1.83
C ILE A 175 20.19 4.52 1.96
N ILE A 176 20.29 5.63 1.23
CA ILE A 176 21.46 6.53 1.27
C ILE A 176 21.65 7.09 2.69
N ILE A 177 20.59 7.60 3.31
CA ILE A 177 20.63 8.12 4.68
C ILE A 177 21.05 7.01 5.66
N GLY A 178 20.42 5.84 5.57
CA GLY A 178 20.69 4.68 6.41
C GLY A 178 22.15 4.22 6.42
N ASN A 179 22.82 4.33 5.27
CA ASN A 179 24.20 3.89 5.10
C ASN A 179 25.24 5.02 5.31
N THR A 180 24.83 6.29 5.23
CA THR A 180 25.73 7.44 5.40
C THR A 180 25.74 7.95 6.84
N ASP A 181 24.58 8.02 7.50
CA ASP A 181 24.43 8.51 8.87
C ASP A 181 23.52 7.59 9.69
N ARG A 182 24.14 6.70 10.46
CA ARG A 182 23.42 5.72 11.28
C ARG A 182 22.69 6.34 12.47
N GLU A 183 23.11 7.51 12.95
CA GLU A 183 22.44 8.17 14.06
C GLU A 183 21.15 8.85 13.57
N LEU A 184 21.23 9.56 12.44
CA LEU A 184 20.06 10.11 11.77
C LEU A 184 19.07 9.00 11.37
N ALA A 185 19.56 7.88 10.86
CA ALA A 185 18.71 6.73 10.52
C ALA A 185 17.94 6.18 11.72
N LYS A 186 18.59 6.08 12.89
CA LYS A 186 17.94 5.68 14.16
C LYS A 186 16.90 6.69 14.60
N LEU A 187 17.22 7.98 14.53
CA LEU A 187 16.29 9.07 14.85
C LEU A 187 15.04 8.99 13.96
N MET A 188 15.21 8.88 12.65
CA MET A 188 14.11 8.76 11.70
C MET A 188 13.27 7.50 11.94
N SER A 189 13.91 6.36 12.16
CA SER A 189 13.23 5.08 12.41
C SER A 189 12.37 5.11 13.67
N SER A 190 12.77 5.90 14.68
CA SER A 190 11.98 6.08 15.91
C SER A 190 10.64 6.80 15.68
N ALA A 191 10.47 7.52 14.56
CA ALA A 191 9.23 8.19 14.20
C ALA A 191 8.20 7.27 13.50
N MET A 192 8.61 6.08 13.05
CA MET A 192 7.74 5.14 12.34
C MET A 192 6.41 4.85 13.06
N PRO A 193 6.39 4.65 14.41
CA PRO A 193 5.14 4.47 15.14
C PRO A 193 4.11 5.57 14.96
N TYR A 194 4.56 6.83 14.93
CA TYR A 194 3.71 8.00 14.76
C TYR A 194 3.28 8.13 13.30
N ILE A 195 4.18 7.87 12.34
CA ILE A 195 3.86 7.84 10.92
C ILE A 195 2.77 6.81 10.62
N ILE A 196 2.79 5.63 11.24
CA ILE A 196 1.72 4.61 11.07
C ILE A 196 0.35 5.13 11.54
N ILE A 197 0.30 5.92 12.63
CA ILE A 197 -0.95 6.52 13.11
C ILE A 197 -1.49 7.54 12.11
N LEU A 198 -0.63 8.45 11.64
CA LEU A 198 -0.99 9.46 10.64
C LEU A 198 -1.39 8.80 9.31
N LEU A 199 -0.71 7.72 8.94
CA LEU A 199 -1.00 6.96 7.75
C LEU A 199 -2.38 6.32 7.84
N GLY A 200 -2.71 5.70 8.98
CA GLY A 200 -4.05 5.19 9.26
C GLY A 200 -5.10 6.28 9.11
N TRP A 201 -4.90 7.43 9.78
CA TRP A 201 -5.80 8.57 9.68
C TRP A 201 -5.99 9.04 8.22
N ALA A 202 -4.91 9.31 7.50
CA ALA A 202 -4.95 9.87 6.16
C ALA A 202 -5.60 8.92 5.15
N VAL A 203 -5.36 7.61 5.27
CA VAL A 203 -6.04 6.59 4.46
C VAL A 203 -7.53 6.58 4.78
N GLY A 204 -7.91 6.55 6.05
CA GLY A 204 -9.32 6.52 6.45
C GLY A 204 -10.07 7.79 6.04
N ALA A 205 -9.42 8.95 6.06
CA ALA A 205 -10.00 10.22 5.63
C ALA A 205 -10.31 10.27 4.11
N GLY A 206 -9.84 9.29 3.33
CA GLY A 206 -10.22 9.09 1.93
C GLY A 206 -11.24 7.98 1.70
N ILE A 207 -11.73 7.31 2.76
CA ILE A 207 -12.66 6.18 2.67
C ILE A 207 -14.06 6.65 3.07
N ASN A 208 -15.02 6.50 2.14
CA ASN A 208 -16.43 6.64 2.43
C ASN A 208 -17.08 5.27 2.70
N MET A 209 -17.38 5.01 3.96
CA MET A 209 -18.01 3.77 4.41
C MET A 209 -19.43 3.60 3.87
N LEU A 210 -20.14 4.70 3.58
CA LEU A 210 -21.48 4.61 2.97
C LEU A 210 -21.39 4.06 1.56
N ASP A 211 -20.34 4.41 0.81
CA ASP A 211 -20.14 3.88 -0.54
C ASP A 211 -19.75 2.40 -0.50
N ALA A 212 -18.95 1.98 0.49
CA ALA A 212 -18.67 0.57 0.73
C ALA A 212 -19.95 -0.24 1.04
N LEU A 213 -20.88 0.33 1.84
CA LEU A 213 -22.17 -0.31 2.13
C LEU A 213 -23.08 -0.37 0.89
N LYS A 214 -23.11 0.69 0.07
CA LYS A 214 -23.88 0.72 -1.18
C LYS A 214 -23.35 -0.24 -2.23
N ALA A 215 -22.03 -0.43 -2.30
CA ALA A 215 -21.41 -1.38 -3.22
C ALA A 215 -21.90 -2.82 -2.98
N GLY A 216 -22.29 -3.14 -1.74
CA GLY A 216 -23.03 -4.35 -1.39
C GLY A 216 -22.38 -5.63 -1.91
N ILE A 217 -23.22 -6.59 -2.32
CA ILE A 217 -22.76 -7.86 -2.90
C ILE A 217 -21.95 -7.63 -4.19
N PRO A 218 -22.37 -6.78 -5.16
CA PRO A 218 -21.59 -6.51 -6.37
C PRO A 218 -20.14 -6.09 -6.11
N GLY A 219 -19.90 -5.25 -5.09
CA GLY A 219 -18.55 -4.86 -4.69
C GLY A 219 -17.71 -6.01 -4.13
N ILE A 220 -18.33 -7.01 -3.48
CA ILE A 220 -17.64 -8.20 -2.94
C ILE A 220 -17.20 -9.13 -4.08
N ILE A 221 -18.08 -9.34 -5.06
CA ILE A 221 -17.80 -10.21 -6.22
C ILE A 221 -17.18 -9.46 -7.41
N VAL A 222 -16.86 -8.17 -7.24
CA VAL A 222 -16.20 -7.31 -8.24
C VAL A 222 -16.97 -7.24 -9.57
N LEU A 223 -18.29 -7.10 -9.48
CA LEU A 223 -19.13 -6.81 -10.65
C LEU A 223 -19.27 -5.29 -10.81
N ASN A 224 -19.12 -4.81 -12.04
CA ASN A 224 -19.50 -3.45 -12.44
C ASN A 224 -20.99 -3.36 -12.75
#